data_AF-A0A3N5JZ26-F1
#
_entry.id   AF-A0A3N5JZ26-F1
#
_cell.length_a   1.000
_cell.length_b   1.000
_cell.length_c   1.000
_cell.angle_alpha   90.00
_cell.angle_beta   90.00
_cell.angle_gamma   90.00
#
_symmetry.space_group_name_H-M   'P 1'
#
loop_
_entity.id
_entity.type
_entity.pdbx_description
1 polymer ?
#
loop_
_entity_poly.entity_id
_entity_poly.type
_entity_poly.pdbx_seq_one_letter_code
_entity_poly.pdbx_strand_id
1 'polypeptide(L)'
;YFDLNLDYGTLNPAFSDMNWVSEKWNPYRISAYIQDKIEAYGFIANIGLRMDVSNPNTTWVETDPFNKAFFSTTSASTSSVTPTKVKPEVSVSPRLGISHPITETSKLFFNYGHFKQMPAYEEIFRLGRGMGGDMRNYGDPNLVQAKTISYELGFDQSLFDTYLFQIAAFYNDISDQQAFTYYSSDRKSIAYYAANNNSYSDVRGFEVTLRRTSGDWVRGFLNYTYQVSNLGQFGSPTVAEDPAQQRINDLNQVNPLYLLVRQKPVPQPRANASVTFLTPAKGFGPNIFGIEPLSDWSVNVVGAWKAGQWLTYDPNNVSAIQNNIQVTDNFNVNLRVNKTFEFKAFAVTLFMEARNLLNNKRLSGVSFYDIADYRTYMASLHLPESVAYDNVPGDDRVGDYKTDGVKYQPVLFTRNVNGINTQSADFNSSIIYYDQPTNKYKNYVNGAWAEVDQARMQKILDDKAYIDMPNNSSFDFLNPRQFFYGLSLSFKL
;
A
#
# COMPACT_ATOMS: atom_id res chain seq x y z
N TYR A 1 2.40 32.08 -1.07
CA TYR A 1 3.50 32.35 -2.01
C TYR A 1 4.53 31.28 -1.76
N PHE A 2 5.04 30.68 -2.83
CA PHE A 2 6.07 29.65 -2.74
C PHE A 2 7.20 30.05 -3.68
N ASP A 3 8.45 29.95 -3.20
CA ASP A 3 9.64 30.13 -4.03
C ASP A 3 10.21 28.73 -4.30
N LEU A 4 9.91 28.18 -5.47
CA LEU A 4 10.23 26.82 -5.84
C LEU A 4 11.44 26.81 -6.77
N ASN A 5 12.50 26.09 -6.37
CA ASN A 5 13.61 25.74 -7.23
C ASN A 5 13.50 24.24 -7.52
N LEU A 6 13.12 23.90 -8.75
CA LEU A 6 12.95 22.52 -9.21
C LEU A 6 14.15 22.14 -10.05
N ASP A 7 14.91 21.18 -9.56
CA ASP A 7 16.07 20.62 -10.24
C ASP A 7 15.81 19.16 -10.56
N TYR A 8 15.77 18.80 -11.84
CA TYR A 8 15.54 17.41 -12.26
C TYR A 8 16.38 17.08 -13.49
N GLY A 9 16.80 15.82 -13.57
CA GLY A 9 17.68 15.38 -14.64
C GLY A 9 18.19 13.98 -14.44
N THR A 10 18.98 13.52 -15.41
CA THR A 10 19.73 12.27 -15.33
C THR A 10 21.21 12.58 -15.29
N LEU A 11 21.86 12.13 -14.22
CA LEU A 11 23.31 12.08 -14.10
C LEU A 11 23.74 10.65 -14.43
N ASN A 12 24.55 10.46 -15.48
CA ASN A 12 25.19 9.18 -15.73
C ASN A 12 26.71 9.30 -15.49
N PRO A 13 27.19 8.95 -14.28
CA PRO A 13 28.60 9.14 -13.92
C PRO A 13 29.57 8.38 -14.83
N ALA A 14 29.11 7.28 -15.45
CA ALA A 14 29.94 6.43 -16.29
C ALA A 14 30.23 7.02 -17.69
N PHE A 15 29.38 7.93 -18.18
CA PHE A 15 29.50 8.49 -19.54
C PHE A 15 29.72 10.01 -19.57
N SER A 16 29.91 10.64 -18.40
CA SER A 16 30.03 12.12 -18.26
C SER A 16 28.85 12.91 -18.84
N ASP A 17 27.73 12.22 -19.10
CA ASP A 17 26.54 12.82 -19.68
C ASP A 17 25.65 13.40 -18.58
N MET A 18 25.29 14.67 -18.75
CA MET A 18 24.41 15.40 -17.85
C MET A 18 23.28 16.06 -18.65
N ASN A 19 22.06 15.59 -18.42
CA ASN A 19 20.85 16.28 -18.86
C ASN A 19 20.14 16.79 -17.61
N TRP A 20 20.33 18.09 -17.33
CA TRP A 20 19.91 18.75 -16.10
C TRP A 20 19.03 19.96 -16.44
N VAL A 21 17.84 20.00 -15.87
CA VAL A 21 16.90 21.10 -15.98
C VAL A 21 16.76 21.74 -14.60
N SER A 22 16.97 23.04 -14.54
CA SER A 22 16.77 23.85 -13.35
C SER A 22 15.73 24.91 -13.66
N GLU A 23 14.62 24.90 -12.93
CA GLU A 23 13.51 25.81 -13.12
C GLU A 23 13.13 26.50 -11.82
N LYS A 24 12.72 27.76 -11.94
CA LYS A 24 12.27 28.57 -10.82
C LYS A 24 10.83 29.00 -11.01
N TRP A 25 9.97 28.66 -10.06
CA TRP A 25 8.54 28.93 -10.12
C TRP A 25 8.04 29.64 -8.87
N ASN A 26 7.13 30.60 -9.06
CA ASN A 26 6.59 31.42 -7.97
C ASN A 26 5.06 31.36 -7.88
N PRO A 27 4.45 30.16 -7.69
CA PRO A 27 3.01 30.04 -7.54
C PRO A 27 2.55 30.67 -6.23
N TYR A 28 1.29 31.06 -6.20
CA TYR A 28 0.67 31.56 -4.97
C TYR A 28 -0.71 30.95 -4.76
N ARG A 29 -1.06 30.82 -3.48
CA ARG A 29 -2.35 30.35 -3.03
C ARG A 29 -2.88 31.30 -1.97
N ILE A 30 -4.18 31.58 -2.06
CA ILE A 30 -4.93 32.37 -1.09
C ILE A 30 -6.07 31.49 -0.61
N SER A 31 -6.26 31.43 0.71
CA SER A 31 -7.30 30.61 1.33
C SER A 31 -8.05 31.46 2.33
N ALA A 32 -9.38 31.38 2.28
CA ALA A 32 -10.26 31.96 3.27
C ALA A 32 -11.22 30.88 3.77
N TYR A 33 -11.59 30.95 5.05
CA TYR A 33 -12.58 30.03 5.61
C TYR A 33 -13.49 30.77 6.57
N ILE A 34 -14.74 30.31 6.64
CA ILE A 34 -15.72 30.69 7.65
C ILE A 34 -16.32 29.41 8.21
N GLN A 35 -16.54 29.39 9.52
CA GLN A 35 -17.17 28.27 10.20
C GLN A 35 -18.04 28.81 11.32
N ASP A 36 -19.19 28.18 11.51
CA ASP A 36 -20.09 28.44 12.62
C ASP A 36 -20.49 27.12 13.30
N LYS A 37 -20.82 27.21 14.59
CA LYS A 37 -21.32 26.11 15.41
C LYS A 37 -22.67 26.48 15.97
N ILE A 38 -23.69 25.74 15.57
CA ILE A 38 -25.07 25.94 15.99
C ILE A 38 -25.45 24.82 16.94
N GLU A 39 -25.92 25.19 18.13
CA GLU A 39 -26.43 24.27 19.15
C GLU A 39 -27.90 24.58 19.40
N ALA A 40 -28.81 23.69 18.98
CA ALA A 40 -30.24 23.89 19.13
C ALA A 40 -30.98 22.55 19.24
N TYR A 41 -31.95 22.44 20.15
CA TYR A 41 -32.85 21.29 20.28
C TYR A 41 -32.15 19.93 20.39
N GLY A 42 -30.98 19.87 21.06
CA GLY A 42 -30.19 18.63 21.17
C GLY A 42 -29.45 18.26 19.88
N PHE A 43 -29.39 19.15 18.88
CA PHE A 43 -28.53 19.03 17.71
C PHE A 43 -27.35 19.98 17.84
N ILE A 44 -26.16 19.49 17.50
CA ILE A 44 -24.95 20.28 17.36
C ILE A 44 -24.54 20.17 15.90
N ALA A 45 -24.64 21.29 15.17
CA ALA A 45 -24.23 21.39 13.77
C ALA A 45 -22.99 22.29 13.66
N ASN A 46 -21.96 21.80 12.98
CA ASN A 46 -20.78 22.56 12.57
C ASN A 46 -20.87 22.78 11.07
N ILE A 47 -21.00 24.04 10.64
CA ILE A 47 -21.15 24.40 9.24
C ILE A 47 -19.93 25.22 8.85
N GLY A 48 -19.20 24.79 7.83
CA GLY A 48 -18.01 25.47 7.36
C GLY A 48 -18.02 25.65 5.85
N LEU A 49 -17.41 26.73 5.40
CA LEU A 49 -17.14 26.98 3.99
C LEU A 49 -15.70 27.46 3.86
N ARG A 50 -14.92 26.80 2.99
CA ARG A 50 -13.57 27.21 2.65
C ARG A 50 -13.49 27.54 1.17
N MET A 51 -12.83 28.64 0.84
CA MET A 51 -12.48 29.02 -0.53
C MET A 51 -10.97 29.03 -0.68
N ASP A 52 -10.48 28.41 -1.74
CA ASP A 52 -9.06 28.38 -2.10
C ASP A 52 -8.90 28.89 -3.53
N VAL A 53 -8.02 29.88 -3.71
CA VAL A 53 -7.55 30.36 -5.02
C VAL A 53 -6.11 29.91 -5.19
N SER A 54 -5.85 29.10 -6.22
CA SER A 54 -4.51 28.64 -6.59
C SER A 54 -4.12 29.26 -7.92
N ASN A 55 -2.96 29.90 -8.00
CA ASN A 55 -2.43 30.43 -9.25
C ASN A 55 -0.99 29.94 -9.45
N PRO A 56 -0.74 29.15 -10.52
CA PRO A 56 0.61 28.75 -10.90
C PRO A 56 1.55 29.92 -11.21
N ASN A 57 0.98 31.08 -11.56
CA ASN A 57 1.68 32.33 -11.86
C ASN A 57 2.69 32.17 -13.01
N THR A 58 2.25 31.52 -14.09
CA THR A 58 3.10 31.20 -15.25
C THR A 58 2.38 31.40 -16.59
N THR A 59 3.16 31.37 -17.66
CA THR A 59 2.67 31.11 -19.02
C THR A 59 3.06 29.69 -19.44
N TRP A 60 2.19 29.03 -20.19
CA TRP A 60 2.41 27.65 -20.62
C TRP A 60 2.21 27.49 -22.12
N VAL A 61 2.96 26.58 -22.73
CA VAL A 61 2.89 26.32 -24.17
C VAL A 61 1.87 25.24 -24.43
N GLU A 62 0.64 25.60 -24.75
CA GLU A 62 -0.40 24.67 -25.20
C GLU A 62 -0.35 24.54 -26.74
N THR A 63 -0.20 23.31 -27.24
CA THR A 63 -0.12 23.04 -28.68
C THR A 63 -0.69 21.66 -29.02
N ASP A 64 -0.81 21.36 -30.32
CA ASP A 64 -1.22 20.03 -30.78
C ASP A 64 -0.28 18.94 -30.18
N PRO A 65 -0.82 17.87 -29.56
CA PRO A 65 -0.02 16.85 -28.89
C PRO A 65 1.04 16.16 -29.79
N PHE A 66 0.88 16.25 -31.11
CA PHE A 66 1.79 15.70 -32.11
C PHE A 66 2.58 16.78 -32.87
N ASN A 67 2.65 18.01 -32.34
CA ASN A 67 3.47 19.08 -32.90
C ASN A 67 4.98 18.72 -32.84
N LYS A 68 5.51 18.27 -33.98
CA LYS A 68 6.92 17.86 -34.13
C LYS A 68 7.90 18.97 -33.80
N ALA A 69 7.55 20.24 -34.02
CA ALA A 69 8.43 21.37 -33.71
C ALA A 69 8.62 21.61 -32.21
N PHE A 70 7.75 21.07 -31.35
CA PHE A 70 7.85 21.23 -29.91
C PHE A 70 8.21 19.95 -29.17
N PHE A 71 7.67 18.80 -29.60
CA PHE A 71 7.81 17.54 -28.87
C PHE A 71 8.93 16.61 -29.39
N SER A 72 9.46 16.82 -30.60
CA SER A 72 10.48 15.92 -31.19
C SER A 72 11.91 16.44 -31.05
N THR A 73 12.90 15.66 -31.49
CA THR A 73 14.33 16.05 -31.49
C THR A 73 14.65 17.23 -32.41
N THR A 74 13.79 17.55 -33.38
CA THR A 74 13.95 18.71 -34.27
C THR A 74 13.38 20.00 -33.67
N SER A 75 13.15 20.03 -32.36
CA SER A 75 12.63 21.20 -31.67
C SER A 75 13.61 22.37 -31.77
N ALA A 76 13.41 23.25 -32.76
CA ALA A 76 14.08 24.53 -32.80
C ALA A 76 13.54 25.39 -31.65
N SER A 77 14.25 25.36 -30.52
CA SER A 77 14.24 26.38 -29.46
C SER A 77 12.90 27.10 -29.25
N THR A 78 11.83 26.47 -28.75
CA THR A 78 10.62 27.12 -28.16
C THR A 78 9.97 28.32 -28.90
N SER A 79 10.36 28.66 -30.13
CA SER A 79 10.17 30.01 -30.70
C SER A 79 8.93 30.09 -31.61
N SER A 80 8.36 28.95 -31.98
CA SER A 80 7.24 28.88 -32.93
C SER A 80 5.86 28.76 -32.27
N VAL A 81 5.79 28.54 -30.96
CA VAL A 81 4.50 28.43 -30.23
C VAL A 81 4.47 29.46 -29.11
N THR A 82 3.48 30.35 -29.17
CA THR A 82 3.31 31.42 -28.18
C THR A 82 2.72 30.86 -26.89
N PRO A 83 3.41 30.99 -25.73
CA PRO A 83 2.85 30.61 -24.45
C PRO A 83 1.61 31.45 -24.09
N THR A 84 0.60 30.83 -23.49
CA THR A 84 -0.60 31.51 -22.97
C THR A 84 -0.53 31.64 -21.46
N LYS A 85 -1.15 32.69 -20.91
CA LYS A 85 -1.18 32.89 -19.44
C LYS A 85 -2.14 31.90 -18.80
N VAL A 86 -1.65 31.15 -17.83
CA VAL A 86 -2.44 30.18 -17.07
C VAL A 86 -3.39 30.92 -16.12
N LYS A 87 -4.64 30.45 -16.06
CA LYS A 87 -5.69 31.07 -15.24
C LYS A 87 -5.62 30.53 -13.80
N PRO A 88 -5.93 31.36 -12.78
CA PRO A 88 -6.11 30.86 -11.43
C PRO A 88 -7.27 29.86 -11.35
N GLU A 89 -7.09 28.79 -10.57
CA GLU A 89 -8.17 27.88 -10.17
C GLU A 89 -8.81 28.41 -8.88
N VAL A 90 -10.14 28.49 -8.85
CA VAL A 90 -10.91 28.80 -7.65
C VAL A 90 -11.71 27.57 -7.25
N SER A 91 -11.60 27.19 -5.99
CA SER A 91 -12.30 26.03 -5.43
C SER A 91 -13.04 26.41 -4.15
N VAL A 92 -14.21 25.79 -3.96
CA VAL A 92 -15.07 25.97 -2.79
C VAL A 92 -15.30 24.61 -2.15
N SER A 93 -15.12 24.54 -0.84
CA SER A 93 -15.13 23.32 -0.05
C SER A 93 -16.07 23.45 1.14
N PRO A 94 -17.37 23.11 0.99
CA PRO A 94 -18.31 23.09 2.11
C PRO A 94 -18.01 21.94 3.07
N ARG A 95 -18.37 22.13 4.34
CA ARG A 95 -18.28 21.12 5.41
C ARG A 95 -19.49 21.22 6.32
N LEU A 96 -20.02 20.06 6.68
CA LEU A 96 -21.15 19.91 7.57
C LEU A 96 -20.87 18.75 8.51
N GLY A 97 -20.85 19.01 9.82
CA GLY A 97 -20.84 17.97 10.84
C GLY A 97 -22.08 18.12 11.70
N ILE A 98 -22.95 17.11 11.73
CA ILE A 98 -24.13 17.07 12.59
C ILE A 98 -23.87 16.01 13.66
N SER A 99 -24.17 16.34 14.91
CA SER A 99 -24.21 15.36 15.98
C SER A 99 -25.46 15.56 16.83
N HIS A 100 -26.05 14.44 17.26
CA HIS A 100 -27.25 14.40 18.06
C HIS A 100 -27.03 13.42 19.22
N PRO A 101 -26.85 13.91 20.45
CA PRO A 101 -26.90 13.08 21.64
C PRO A 101 -28.31 12.46 21.76
N ILE A 102 -28.38 11.13 21.67
CA ILE A 102 -29.63 10.38 21.89
C ILE A 102 -29.88 10.21 23.39
N THR A 103 -28.80 10.05 24.16
CA THR A 103 -28.80 9.94 25.63
C THR A 103 -27.58 10.64 26.20
N GLU A 104 -27.44 10.67 27.53
CA GLU A 104 -26.23 11.15 28.22
C GLU A 104 -24.97 10.34 27.84
N THR A 105 -25.14 9.11 27.36
CA THR A 105 -24.05 8.17 27.06
C THR A 105 -23.94 7.82 25.59
N SER A 106 -24.82 8.32 24.72
CA SER A 106 -24.85 7.90 23.32
C SER A 106 -25.13 9.06 22.37
N LYS A 107 -24.44 9.11 21.22
CA LYS A 107 -24.71 10.08 20.16
C LYS A 107 -24.65 9.45 18.78
N LEU A 108 -25.46 9.96 17.87
CA LEU A 108 -25.26 9.79 16.44
C LEU A 108 -24.49 10.98 15.89
N PHE A 109 -23.65 10.75 14.90
CA PHE A 109 -22.99 11.82 14.17
C PHE A 109 -22.94 11.52 12.68
N PHE A 110 -22.98 12.58 11.89
CA PHE A 110 -22.86 12.56 10.46
C PHE A 110 -21.90 13.67 10.04
N ASN A 111 -20.87 13.33 9.25
CA ASN A 111 -19.95 14.28 8.67
C ASN A 111 -20.03 14.23 7.15
N TYR A 112 -20.03 15.40 6.53
CA TYR A 112 -19.96 15.60 5.09
C TYR A 112 -18.97 16.71 4.79
N GLY A 113 -18.10 16.52 3.81
CA GLY A 113 -17.14 17.55 3.44
C GLY A 113 -16.54 17.37 2.07
N HIS A 114 -16.22 18.49 1.44
CA HIS A 114 -15.39 18.55 0.24
C HIS A 114 -13.96 18.88 0.65
N PHE A 115 -13.01 18.15 0.09
CA PHE A 115 -11.59 18.34 0.30
C PHE A 115 -10.89 18.44 -1.05
N LYS A 116 -9.88 19.31 -1.13
CA LYS A 116 -9.14 19.60 -2.34
C LYS A 116 -7.65 19.41 -2.08
N GLN A 117 -7.00 18.62 -2.93
CA GLN A 117 -5.57 18.36 -2.88
C GLN A 117 -4.91 18.91 -4.14
N MET A 118 -3.84 19.67 -3.96
CA MET A 118 -3.06 20.19 -5.07
C MET A 118 -2.25 19.07 -5.74
N PRO A 119 -2.16 19.06 -7.09
CA PRO A 119 -1.18 18.23 -7.78
C PRO A 119 0.23 18.56 -7.31
N ALA A 120 1.16 17.62 -7.47
CA ALA A 120 2.55 17.90 -7.15
C ALA A 120 3.08 19.03 -8.06
N TYR A 121 3.84 19.98 -7.50
CA TYR A 121 4.37 21.11 -8.27
C TYR A 121 5.27 20.67 -9.42
N GLU A 122 6.01 19.57 -9.25
CA GLU A 122 6.76 18.95 -10.33
C GLU A 122 5.85 18.69 -11.54
N GLU A 123 4.65 18.18 -11.32
CA GLU A 123 3.77 17.68 -12.38
C GLU A 123 2.95 18.78 -13.04
N ILE A 124 2.84 19.92 -12.34
CA ILE A 124 2.34 21.18 -12.87
C ILE A 124 3.38 21.81 -13.82
N PHE A 125 4.65 21.80 -13.44
CA PHE A 125 5.66 22.64 -14.09
C PHE A 125 6.71 21.89 -14.93
N ARG A 126 6.82 20.57 -14.82
CA ARG A 126 7.92 19.80 -15.42
C ARG A 126 7.85 19.80 -16.94
N LEU A 127 8.89 20.35 -17.55
CA LEU A 127 9.23 20.15 -18.95
C LEU A 127 10.50 19.30 -19.03
N GLY A 128 10.33 17.99 -18.97
CA GLY A 128 11.44 17.04 -19.06
C GLY A 128 11.75 16.71 -20.52
N ARG A 129 12.95 17.07 -20.99
CA ARG A 129 13.45 16.66 -22.31
C ARG A 129 14.50 15.56 -22.16
N GLY A 130 14.56 14.65 -23.13
CA GLY A 130 15.60 13.64 -23.25
C GLY A 130 16.90 14.22 -23.82
N MET A 131 17.94 13.40 -23.89
CA MET A 131 19.25 13.80 -24.41
C MET A 131 19.19 14.27 -25.87
N GLY A 132 18.27 13.72 -26.67
CA GLY A 132 18.05 14.13 -28.05
C GLY A 132 17.24 15.43 -28.19
N GLY A 133 16.87 16.08 -27.08
CA GLY A 133 16.00 17.27 -27.06
C GLY A 133 14.51 16.95 -27.25
N ASP A 134 14.14 15.68 -27.43
CA ASP A 134 12.76 15.21 -27.48
C ASP A 134 12.07 15.37 -26.12
N MET A 135 10.78 15.70 -26.13
CA MET A 135 10.01 15.77 -24.89
C MET A 135 9.83 14.36 -24.31
N ARG A 136 9.89 14.26 -22.98
CA ARG A 136 9.66 13.02 -22.22
C ARG A 136 8.58 13.17 -21.17
N ASN A 137 8.56 14.32 -20.50
CA ASN A 137 7.57 14.66 -19.49
C ASN A 137 7.05 16.06 -19.77
N TYR A 138 5.74 16.18 -19.86
CA TYR A 138 5.06 17.43 -20.13
C TYR A 138 4.03 17.67 -19.04
N GLY A 139 4.34 18.58 -18.14
CA GLY A 139 3.45 19.00 -17.06
C GLY A 139 2.23 19.78 -17.59
N ASP A 140 1.33 20.10 -16.68
CA ASP A 140 0.18 20.93 -17.00
C ASP A 140 -0.17 21.87 -15.83
N PRO A 141 0.09 23.19 -15.96
CA PRO A 141 -0.33 24.15 -14.96
C PRO A 141 -1.84 24.31 -14.83
N ASN A 142 -2.65 23.81 -15.76
CA ASN A 142 -4.11 23.84 -15.70
C ASN A 142 -4.69 22.63 -14.93
N LEU A 143 -3.85 21.74 -14.39
CA LEU A 143 -4.33 20.65 -13.55
C LEU A 143 -5.18 21.19 -12.40
N VAL A 144 -6.42 20.73 -12.33
CA VAL A 144 -7.31 21.07 -11.21
C VAL A 144 -6.94 20.28 -9.97
N GLN A 145 -7.32 20.80 -8.80
CA GLN A 145 -7.14 20.11 -7.54
C GLN A 145 -8.03 18.87 -7.46
N ALA A 146 -7.43 17.72 -7.13
CA ALA A 146 -8.12 16.48 -6.84
C ALA A 146 -9.15 16.70 -5.74
N LYS A 147 -10.39 16.26 -5.98
CA LYS A 147 -11.54 16.50 -5.11
C LYS A 147 -11.92 15.22 -4.39
N THR A 148 -12.03 15.29 -3.07
CA THR A 148 -12.61 14.22 -2.25
C THR A 148 -13.91 14.70 -1.63
N ILE A 149 -15.02 14.05 -1.96
CA ILE A 149 -16.30 14.21 -1.28
C ILE A 149 -16.41 13.08 -0.27
N SER A 150 -16.35 13.43 1.02
CA SER A 150 -16.36 12.49 2.13
C SER A 150 -17.71 12.51 2.85
N TYR A 151 -18.21 11.32 3.15
CA TYR A 151 -19.39 11.08 3.97
C TYR A 151 -19.02 10.11 5.09
N GLU A 152 -19.48 10.39 6.29
CA GLU A 152 -19.30 9.53 7.45
C GLU A 152 -20.57 9.54 8.30
N LEU A 153 -21.06 8.37 8.68
CA LEU A 153 -22.17 8.21 9.60
C LEU A 153 -21.71 7.29 10.72
N GLY A 154 -21.88 7.70 11.96
CA GLY A 154 -21.46 6.89 13.09
C GLY A 154 -22.30 7.04 14.34
N PHE A 155 -22.04 6.13 15.26
CA PHE A 155 -22.69 6.00 16.54
C PHE A 155 -21.61 5.77 17.60
N ASP A 156 -21.67 6.60 18.64
CA ASP A 156 -20.81 6.49 19.83
C ASP A 156 -21.68 6.08 21.02
N GLN A 157 -21.17 5.14 21.82
CA GLN A 157 -21.76 4.70 23.08
C GLN A 157 -20.67 4.63 24.16
N SER A 158 -20.85 5.40 25.23
CA SER A 158 -20.15 5.23 26.49
C SER A 158 -20.74 4.04 27.23
N LEU A 159 -19.89 3.10 27.65
CA LEU A 159 -20.25 1.90 28.39
C LEU A 159 -19.52 1.94 29.74
N PHE A 160 -20.26 1.79 30.83
CA PHE A 160 -19.72 1.75 32.20
C PHE A 160 -18.84 2.96 32.55
N ASP A 161 -19.12 4.13 31.96
CA ASP A 161 -18.39 5.40 32.13
C ASP A 161 -16.87 5.33 31.89
N THR A 162 -16.39 4.26 31.26
CA THR A 162 -14.97 3.94 31.13
C THR A 162 -14.58 3.47 29.74
N TYR A 163 -15.52 2.88 29.00
CA TYR A 163 -15.32 2.44 27.63
C TYR A 163 -16.10 3.31 26.66
N LEU A 164 -15.48 3.67 25.54
CA LEU A 164 -16.15 4.26 24.39
C LEU A 164 -16.16 3.23 23.27
N PHE A 165 -17.35 2.78 22.91
CA PHE A 165 -17.60 2.00 21.71
C PHE A 165 -18.05 2.94 20.59
N GLN A 166 -17.40 2.87 19.44
CA GLN A 166 -17.71 3.66 18.27
C GLN A 166 -17.82 2.74 17.06
N ILE A 167 -18.88 2.92 16.29
CA ILE A 167 -19.03 2.32 14.95
C ILE A 167 -19.31 3.44 13.95
N ALA A 168 -18.56 3.46 12.85
CA ALA A 168 -18.74 4.46 11.80
C ALA A 168 -18.63 3.81 10.43
N ALA A 169 -19.54 4.16 9.52
CA ALA A 169 -19.43 3.84 8.11
C ALA A 169 -19.00 5.09 7.34
N PHE A 170 -18.15 4.91 6.33
CA PHE A 170 -17.62 6.02 5.54
C PHE A 170 -17.65 5.70 4.04
N TYR A 171 -17.77 6.75 3.25
CA TYR A 171 -17.68 6.73 1.79
C TYR A 171 -16.93 7.98 1.33
N ASN A 172 -15.86 7.77 0.56
CA ASN A 172 -15.07 8.83 -0.05
C ASN A 172 -15.12 8.64 -1.57
N ASP A 173 -15.66 9.64 -2.26
CA ASP A 173 -15.62 9.75 -3.72
C ASP A 173 -14.50 10.71 -4.10
N ILE A 174 -13.51 10.22 -4.84
CA ILE A 174 -12.30 10.95 -5.20
C ILE A 174 -12.28 11.12 -6.71
N SER A 175 -12.36 12.36 -7.18
CA SER A 175 -12.27 12.71 -8.60
C SER A 175 -11.07 13.61 -8.88
N ASP A 176 -10.77 13.76 -10.16
CA ASP A 176 -9.74 14.66 -10.67
C ASP A 176 -8.34 14.33 -10.13
N GLN A 177 -8.08 13.05 -9.86
CA GLN A 177 -6.77 12.60 -9.38
C GLN A 177 -5.75 12.69 -10.52
N GLN A 178 -4.55 13.12 -10.16
CA GLN A 178 -3.44 13.22 -11.09
C GLN A 178 -3.13 11.86 -11.73
N ALA A 179 -2.99 11.86 -13.05
CA ALA A 179 -2.57 10.72 -13.85
C ALA A 179 -1.75 11.20 -15.05
N PHE A 180 -1.47 10.29 -15.97
CA PHE A 180 -0.67 10.58 -17.16
C PHE A 180 -1.30 9.95 -18.40
N THR A 181 -1.13 10.61 -19.54
CA THR A 181 -1.41 10.04 -20.86
C THR A 181 -0.09 9.94 -21.63
N TYR A 182 0.18 8.76 -22.17
CA TYR A 182 1.32 8.55 -23.05
C TYR A 182 0.94 8.87 -24.49
N TYR A 183 1.69 9.77 -25.13
CA TYR A 183 1.51 10.14 -26.54
C TYR A 183 2.62 9.55 -27.40
N SER A 184 2.26 8.97 -28.54
CA SER A 184 3.22 8.41 -29.50
C SER A 184 2.86 8.71 -30.95
N SER A 185 3.81 9.23 -31.74
CA SER A 185 3.62 9.46 -33.19
C SER A 185 3.86 8.22 -34.05
N ASP A 186 3.34 8.25 -35.28
CA ASP A 186 3.43 7.18 -36.28
C ASP A 186 4.87 6.69 -36.54
N ARG A 187 5.80 7.63 -36.67
CA ARG A 187 7.23 7.41 -36.94
C ARG A 187 8.08 7.46 -35.68
N LYS A 188 7.46 7.41 -34.49
CA LYS A 188 8.10 7.41 -33.17
C LYS A 188 9.06 8.59 -32.93
N SER A 189 8.83 9.71 -33.61
CA SER A 189 9.56 10.97 -33.39
C SER A 189 9.08 11.72 -32.14
N ILE A 190 7.89 11.38 -31.64
CA ILE A 190 7.26 11.95 -30.45
C ILE A 190 6.86 10.79 -29.56
N ALA A 191 7.31 10.82 -28.30
CA ALA A 191 7.08 9.79 -27.31
C ALA A 191 7.24 10.38 -25.89
N TYR A 192 6.14 10.82 -25.27
CA TYR A 192 6.18 11.49 -23.97
C TYR A 192 4.96 11.21 -23.11
N TYR A 193 5.10 11.44 -21.82
CA TYR A 193 4.00 11.44 -20.86
C TYR A 193 3.54 12.87 -20.61
N ALA A 194 2.25 13.13 -20.80
CA ALA A 194 1.60 14.37 -20.40
C ALA A 194 0.88 14.17 -19.07
N ALA A 195 1.08 15.07 -18.11
CA ALA A 195 0.31 15.09 -16.88
C ALA A 195 -1.16 15.46 -17.17
N ASN A 196 -2.08 14.81 -16.48
CA ASN A 196 -3.51 15.10 -16.52
C ASN A 196 -4.14 14.81 -15.15
N ASN A 197 -5.45 14.97 -15.05
CA ASN A 197 -6.24 14.74 -13.84
C ASN A 197 -7.48 13.88 -14.11
N ASN A 198 -7.38 12.88 -14.96
CA ASN A 198 -8.54 12.09 -15.38
C ASN A 198 -8.75 10.80 -14.55
N SER A 199 -8.06 10.65 -13.41
CA SER A 199 -8.21 9.48 -12.54
C SER A 199 -9.24 9.71 -11.43
N TYR A 200 -9.86 8.63 -10.98
CA TYR A 200 -10.83 8.63 -9.88
C TYR A 200 -10.73 7.37 -9.04
N SER A 201 -11.25 7.44 -7.82
CA SER A 201 -11.31 6.34 -6.89
C SER A 201 -12.52 6.49 -5.96
N ASP A 202 -13.16 5.38 -5.63
CA ASP A 202 -14.09 5.35 -4.50
C ASP A 202 -13.54 4.46 -3.40
N VAL A 203 -13.68 4.92 -2.16
CA VAL A 203 -13.24 4.20 -0.98
C VAL A 203 -14.37 4.15 0.03
N ARG A 204 -14.78 2.95 0.40
CA ARG A 204 -15.92 2.73 1.30
C ARG A 204 -15.63 1.68 2.33
N GLY A 205 -16.23 1.82 3.49
CA GLY A 205 -15.94 0.91 4.58
C GLY A 205 -16.68 1.23 5.85
N PHE A 206 -16.31 0.49 6.89
CA PHE A 206 -16.71 0.80 8.24
C PHE A 206 -15.55 0.57 9.19
N GLU A 207 -15.62 1.26 10.31
CA GLU A 207 -14.67 1.19 11.40
C GLU A 207 -15.41 0.87 12.69
N VAL A 208 -14.85 -0.05 13.47
CA VAL A 208 -15.28 -0.35 14.83
C VAL A 208 -14.12 -0.06 15.76
N THR A 209 -14.36 0.80 16.75
CA THR A 209 -13.39 1.17 17.76
C THR A 209 -13.96 0.90 19.14
N LEU A 210 -13.19 0.22 19.98
CA LEU A 210 -13.40 0.14 21.41
C LEU A 210 -12.22 0.81 22.10
N ARG A 211 -12.46 1.79 22.96
CA ARG A 211 -11.42 2.54 23.65
C ARG A 211 -11.70 2.61 25.14
N ARG A 212 -10.67 2.47 25.95
CA ARG A 212 -10.67 2.75 27.39
C ARG A 212 -9.54 3.72 27.70
N THR A 213 -9.85 4.98 27.94
CA THR A 213 -8.86 6.03 28.23
C THR A 213 -8.59 6.21 29.73
N SER A 214 -9.50 5.77 30.60
CA SER A 214 -9.43 5.93 32.05
C SER A 214 -9.38 4.58 32.79
N GLY A 215 -8.83 4.60 34.01
CA GLY A 215 -8.68 3.44 34.89
C GLY A 215 -7.24 3.16 35.31
N ASP A 216 -7.06 2.49 36.45
CA ASP A 216 -5.75 2.33 37.09
C ASP A 216 -4.99 1.07 36.66
N TRP A 217 -5.68 0.13 36.01
CA TRP A 217 -5.14 -1.20 35.70
C TRP A 217 -4.98 -1.47 34.20
N VAL A 218 -5.95 -1.05 33.39
CA VAL A 218 -5.97 -1.33 31.95
C VAL A 218 -6.43 -0.10 31.21
N ARG A 219 -5.68 0.30 30.19
CA ARG A 219 -6.02 1.37 29.25
C ARG A 219 -5.71 0.89 27.84
N GLY A 220 -6.35 1.47 26.84
CA GLY A 220 -6.03 1.10 25.47
C GLY A 220 -7.14 1.33 24.47
N PHE A 221 -6.92 0.81 23.28
CA PHE A 221 -7.92 0.75 22.23
C PHE A 221 -7.75 -0.50 21.38
N LEU A 222 -8.85 -0.90 20.76
CA LEU A 222 -8.94 -1.84 19.66
C LEU A 222 -9.68 -1.13 18.53
N ASN A 223 -9.12 -1.20 17.33
CA ASN A 223 -9.67 -0.62 16.11
C ASN A 223 -9.68 -1.69 15.03
N TYR A 224 -10.79 -1.80 14.31
CA TYR A 224 -10.94 -2.66 13.15
C TYR A 224 -11.54 -1.85 12.01
N THR A 225 -10.88 -1.82 10.86
CA THR A 225 -11.40 -1.20 9.64
C THR A 225 -11.63 -2.27 8.59
N TYR A 226 -12.83 -2.32 8.04
CA TYR A 226 -13.11 -3.00 6.78
C TYR A 226 -13.21 -1.95 5.68
N GLN A 227 -12.35 -2.02 4.67
CA GLN A 227 -12.30 -1.05 3.58
C GLN A 227 -12.25 -1.76 2.23
N VAL A 228 -12.98 -1.20 1.27
CA VAL A 228 -13.03 -1.59 -0.13
C VAL A 228 -12.71 -0.34 -0.96
N SER A 229 -11.84 -0.48 -1.95
CA SER A 229 -11.43 0.63 -2.80
C SER A 229 -11.52 0.23 -4.27
N ASN A 230 -12.12 1.09 -5.09
CA ASN A 230 -12.07 1.02 -6.54
C ASN A 230 -11.19 2.15 -7.06
N LEU A 231 -10.60 1.94 -8.24
CA LEU A 231 -9.85 2.96 -8.96
C LEU A 231 -10.14 2.86 -10.44
N GLY A 232 -10.01 3.98 -11.15
CA GLY A 232 -10.18 4.02 -12.58
C GLY A 232 -9.66 5.32 -13.17
N GLN A 233 -9.72 5.40 -14.50
CA GLN A 233 -9.32 6.57 -15.27
C GLN A 233 -10.42 6.91 -16.29
N PHE A 234 -10.51 8.14 -16.76
CA PHE A 234 -11.36 8.52 -17.89
C PHE A 234 -10.51 8.69 -19.15
N GLY A 235 -11.01 8.22 -20.30
CA GLY A 235 -10.28 8.28 -21.56
C GLY A 235 -9.19 7.21 -21.67
N SER A 236 -8.32 7.35 -22.67
CA SER A 236 -7.24 6.39 -22.89
C SER A 236 -5.94 6.80 -22.17
N PRO A 237 -5.27 5.89 -21.46
CA PRO A 237 -3.94 6.15 -20.91
C PRO A 237 -2.87 6.26 -22.00
N THR A 238 -3.17 5.81 -23.23
CA THR A 238 -2.27 5.90 -24.38
C THR A 238 -2.99 6.48 -25.60
N VAL A 239 -2.40 7.49 -26.23
CA VAL A 239 -2.89 8.13 -27.45
C VAL A 239 -1.82 8.05 -28.55
N ALA A 240 -2.13 7.30 -29.61
CA ALA A 240 -1.29 7.16 -30.79
C ALA A 240 -1.82 8.02 -31.93
N GLU A 241 -0.91 8.67 -32.67
CA GLU A 241 -1.26 9.44 -33.88
C GLU A 241 -1.81 8.54 -34.99
N ASP A 242 -1.27 7.32 -35.11
CA ASP A 242 -1.77 6.31 -36.04
C ASP A 242 -3.09 5.70 -35.54
N PRO A 243 -4.22 5.88 -36.25
CA PRO A 243 -5.51 5.32 -35.85
C PRO A 243 -5.52 3.79 -35.79
N ALA A 244 -4.70 3.08 -36.57
CA ALA A 244 -4.62 1.64 -36.51
C ALA A 244 -3.97 1.18 -35.19
N GLN A 245 -2.86 1.81 -34.81
CA GLN A 245 -2.24 1.59 -33.51
C GLN A 245 -3.16 2.02 -32.36
N GLN A 246 -3.89 3.14 -32.49
CA GLN A 246 -4.84 3.54 -31.47
C GLN A 246 -5.95 2.52 -31.28
N ARG A 247 -6.51 1.96 -32.37
CA ARG A 247 -7.49 0.86 -32.26
C ARG A 247 -6.89 -0.37 -31.56
N ILE A 248 -5.63 -0.71 -31.82
CA ILE A 248 -4.96 -1.82 -31.12
C ILE A 248 -4.79 -1.48 -29.63
N ASN A 249 -4.41 -0.25 -29.29
CA ASN A 249 -4.33 0.20 -27.91
C ASN A 249 -5.70 0.14 -27.25
N ASP A 250 -6.76 0.61 -27.91
CA ASP A 250 -8.13 0.54 -27.41
C ASP A 250 -8.66 -0.90 -27.34
N LEU A 251 -8.12 -1.85 -28.13
CA LEU A 251 -8.48 -3.27 -28.12
C LEU A 251 -7.66 -4.10 -27.10
N ASN A 252 -6.42 -3.71 -26.83
CA ASN A 252 -5.52 -4.37 -25.87
C ASN A 252 -5.60 -3.74 -24.47
N GLN A 253 -5.87 -2.44 -24.41
CA GLN A 253 -6.08 -1.63 -23.21
C GLN A 253 -7.56 -1.25 -23.05
N VAL A 254 -8.49 -2.04 -23.61
CA VAL A 254 -9.93 -1.72 -23.66
C VAL A 254 -10.41 -1.14 -22.35
N ASN A 255 -10.64 0.17 -22.39
CA ASN A 255 -11.38 1.01 -21.48
C ASN A 255 -11.02 0.91 -19.98
N PRO A 256 -10.67 2.00 -19.30
CA PRO A 256 -10.75 2.03 -17.83
C PRO A 256 -12.19 1.81 -17.29
N LEU A 257 -13.23 1.95 -18.11
CA LEU A 257 -14.57 1.38 -17.83
C LEU A 257 -14.60 -0.16 -17.77
N TYR A 258 -13.69 -0.83 -18.46
CA TYR A 258 -13.51 -2.29 -18.44
C TYR A 258 -12.69 -2.75 -17.22
N LEU A 259 -11.79 -1.90 -16.70
CA LEU A 259 -11.17 -2.09 -15.38
C LEU A 259 -12.23 -1.98 -14.27
N LEU A 260 -13.20 -1.08 -14.36
CA LEU A 260 -14.32 -1.03 -13.40
C LEU A 260 -15.25 -2.26 -13.46
N VAL A 261 -15.51 -2.81 -14.66
CA VAL A 261 -16.41 -3.97 -14.81
C VAL A 261 -15.73 -5.28 -14.37
N ARG A 262 -14.39 -5.32 -14.29
CA ARG A 262 -13.62 -6.53 -13.91
C ARG A 262 -12.89 -6.46 -12.58
N GLN A 263 -12.50 -5.28 -12.11
CA GLN A 263 -11.99 -5.12 -10.75
C GLN A 263 -13.16 -5.28 -9.80
N LYS A 264 -13.44 -6.51 -9.38
CA LYS A 264 -14.19 -6.72 -8.13
C LYS A 264 -13.29 -6.18 -7.04
N PRO A 265 -13.62 -5.04 -6.41
CA PRO A 265 -12.74 -4.49 -5.41
C PRO A 265 -12.67 -5.47 -4.25
N VAL A 266 -11.45 -5.85 -3.90
CA VAL A 266 -11.25 -6.86 -2.85
C VAL A 266 -11.06 -6.13 -1.52
N PRO A 267 -11.82 -6.49 -0.48
CA PRO A 267 -11.67 -5.86 0.83
C PRO A 267 -10.26 -6.04 1.40
N GLN A 268 -9.75 -4.99 2.04
CA GLN A 268 -8.49 -5.02 2.77
C GLN A 268 -8.73 -4.73 4.26
N PRO A 269 -9.28 -5.69 5.02
CA PRO A 269 -9.48 -5.49 6.45
C PRO A 269 -8.15 -5.34 7.19
N ARG A 270 -8.17 -4.51 8.23
CA ARG A 270 -7.02 -4.24 9.09
C ARG A 270 -7.48 -3.99 10.52
N ALA A 271 -6.62 -4.30 11.47
CA ALA A 271 -6.88 -4.08 12.90
C ALA A 271 -5.63 -3.54 13.58
N ASN A 272 -5.83 -2.61 14.52
CA ASN A 272 -4.77 -2.12 15.38
C ASN A 272 -5.25 -2.15 16.83
N ALA A 273 -4.39 -2.57 17.74
CA ALA A 273 -4.66 -2.60 19.15
C ALA A 273 -3.48 -2.04 19.92
N SER A 274 -3.75 -1.28 20.98
CA SER A 274 -2.77 -0.91 21.99
C SER A 274 -3.39 -1.14 23.34
N VAL A 275 -2.81 -2.02 24.14
CA VAL A 275 -3.27 -2.35 25.49
C VAL A 275 -2.14 -2.09 26.45
N THR A 276 -2.39 -1.23 27.43
CA THR A 276 -1.48 -0.91 28.51
C THR A 276 -2.03 -1.46 29.80
N PHE A 277 -1.30 -2.41 30.39
CA PHE A 277 -1.49 -2.87 31.75
C PHE A 277 -0.64 -2.01 32.68
N LEU A 278 -1.25 -1.59 33.78
CA LEU A 278 -0.64 -0.75 34.80
C LEU A 278 -0.85 -1.41 36.16
N THR A 279 0.06 -1.17 37.07
CA THR A 279 -0.13 -1.45 38.49
C THR A 279 -0.11 -0.14 39.27
N PRO A 280 -0.73 -0.07 40.46
CA PRO A 280 -0.67 1.12 41.29
C PRO A 280 0.77 1.59 41.50
N ALA A 281 1.00 2.90 41.45
CA ALA A 281 2.34 3.47 41.62
C ALA A 281 2.97 3.14 42.98
N LYS A 282 2.13 2.94 44.01
CA LYS A 282 2.54 2.56 45.38
C LYS A 282 1.51 1.67 46.06
N GLY A 283 1.95 0.95 47.08
CA GLY A 283 1.11 0.13 47.96
C GLY A 283 0.63 -1.18 47.35
N PHE A 284 1.19 -1.62 46.21
CA PHE A 284 0.80 -2.87 45.58
C PHE A 284 1.86 -3.96 45.76
N GLY A 285 1.47 -5.06 46.42
CA GLY A 285 2.33 -6.19 46.72
C GLY A 285 3.12 -6.07 48.03
N PRO A 286 4.02 -7.03 48.31
CA PRO A 286 4.82 -7.04 49.53
C PRO A 286 5.87 -5.93 49.53
N ASN A 287 6.03 -5.23 50.64
CA ASN A 287 7.15 -4.31 50.84
C ASN A 287 8.37 -5.10 51.33
N ILE A 288 9.43 -5.12 50.52
CA ILE A 288 10.68 -5.83 50.83
C ILE A 288 11.80 -4.78 50.90
N PHE A 289 12.33 -4.53 52.10
CA PHE A 289 13.37 -3.52 52.36
C PHE A 289 13.04 -2.10 51.85
N GLY A 290 11.77 -1.69 51.94
CA GLY A 290 11.32 -0.37 51.46
C GLY A 290 11.07 -0.31 49.96
N ILE A 291 11.23 -1.42 49.24
CA ILE A 291 10.95 -1.55 47.81
C ILE A 291 9.64 -2.33 47.64
N GLU A 292 8.80 -1.83 46.74
CA GLU A 292 7.57 -2.51 46.33
C GLU A 292 7.77 -3.07 44.91
N PRO A 293 8.19 -4.34 44.77
CA PRO A 293 8.56 -4.90 43.48
C PRO A 293 7.36 -5.04 42.54
N LEU A 294 6.13 -5.15 43.07
CA LEU A 294 4.91 -5.30 42.26
C LEU A 294 4.22 -3.98 41.90
N SER A 295 4.52 -2.87 42.59
CA SER A 295 4.00 -1.53 42.24
C SER A 295 4.61 -1.00 40.93
N ASP A 296 4.02 0.03 40.32
CA ASP A 296 4.61 0.85 39.25
C ASP A 296 5.23 0.10 38.04
N TRP A 297 4.58 -0.98 37.65
CA TRP A 297 4.72 -1.62 36.34
C TRP A 297 3.82 -0.97 35.30
N SER A 298 4.36 -0.81 34.09
CA SER A 298 3.63 -0.44 32.89
C SER A 298 4.01 -1.37 31.75
N VAL A 299 3.06 -2.18 31.30
CA VAL A 299 3.24 -3.12 30.19
C VAL A 299 2.33 -2.70 29.05
N ASN A 300 2.91 -2.19 27.97
CA ASN A 300 2.19 -1.84 26.76
C ASN A 300 2.44 -2.87 25.66
N VAL A 301 1.35 -3.38 25.07
CA VAL A 301 1.37 -4.28 23.92
C VAL A 301 0.68 -3.57 22.77
N VAL A 302 1.39 -3.39 21.67
CA VAL A 302 0.85 -2.84 20.42
C VAL A 302 0.83 -3.94 19.38
N GLY A 303 -0.36 -4.25 18.89
CA GLY A 303 -0.60 -5.20 17.81
C GLY A 303 -1.13 -4.50 16.57
N ALA A 304 -0.64 -4.90 15.40
CA ALA A 304 -1.16 -4.49 14.11
C ALA A 304 -1.35 -5.71 13.22
N TRP A 305 -2.50 -5.82 12.58
CA TRP A 305 -2.82 -6.83 11.58
C TRP A 305 -3.37 -6.15 10.33
N LYS A 306 -2.96 -6.63 9.16
CA LYS A 306 -3.52 -6.25 7.86
C LYS A 306 -3.62 -7.50 6.99
N ALA A 307 -4.81 -7.75 6.44
CA ALA A 307 -5.00 -8.83 5.49
C ALA A 307 -4.07 -8.67 4.29
N GLY A 308 -3.55 -9.79 3.79
CA GLY A 308 -2.71 -9.81 2.61
C GLY A 308 -3.46 -9.29 1.38
N GLN A 309 -2.75 -8.53 0.54
CA GLN A 309 -3.31 -8.01 -0.70
C GLN A 309 -3.52 -9.14 -1.71
N TRP A 310 -4.48 -8.94 -2.60
CA TRP A 310 -4.71 -9.83 -3.73
C TRP A 310 -3.84 -9.42 -4.91
N LEU A 311 -3.33 -10.42 -5.62
CA LEU A 311 -2.47 -10.27 -6.79
C LEU A 311 -3.05 -11.07 -7.95
N THR A 312 -2.66 -10.69 -9.16
CA THR A 312 -2.94 -11.44 -10.38
C THR A 312 -1.70 -12.25 -10.77
N TYR A 313 -1.84 -13.57 -10.88
CA TYR A 313 -0.82 -14.47 -11.40
C TYR A 313 -1.42 -15.35 -12.49
N ASP A 314 -0.97 -15.15 -13.72
CA ASP A 314 -1.48 -15.79 -14.92
C ASP A 314 -0.37 -16.00 -15.96
N PRO A 315 0.57 -16.95 -15.70
CA PRO A 315 1.59 -17.30 -16.67
C PRO A 315 1.01 -17.88 -17.98
N ASN A 316 -0.20 -18.44 -17.95
CA ASN A 316 -0.87 -19.01 -19.13
C ASN A 316 -1.53 -17.94 -20.03
N ASN A 317 -1.54 -16.67 -19.62
CA ASN A 317 -2.16 -15.54 -20.33
C ASN A 317 -3.65 -15.80 -20.67
N VAL A 318 -4.38 -16.37 -19.70
CA VAL A 318 -5.82 -16.59 -19.82
C VAL A 318 -6.56 -15.26 -19.65
N SER A 319 -7.29 -14.85 -20.70
CA SER A 319 -8.14 -13.66 -20.60
C SER A 319 -9.11 -13.77 -19.42
N ALA A 320 -9.25 -12.68 -18.65
CA ALA A 320 -10.13 -12.55 -17.47
C ALA A 320 -9.58 -12.94 -16.09
N ILE A 321 -8.34 -13.41 -15.96
CA ILE A 321 -7.77 -13.68 -14.64
C ILE A 321 -7.33 -12.38 -13.97
N GLN A 322 -7.86 -12.09 -12.79
CA GLN A 322 -7.44 -11.00 -11.92
C GLN A 322 -7.64 -11.35 -10.46
N ASN A 323 -6.78 -10.83 -9.56
CA ASN A 323 -6.90 -10.99 -8.11
C ASN A 323 -7.19 -12.45 -7.72
N ASN A 324 -6.46 -13.40 -8.31
CA ASN A 324 -6.72 -14.84 -8.17
C ASN A 324 -5.90 -15.51 -7.06
N ILE A 325 -4.89 -14.81 -6.51
CA ILE A 325 -4.08 -15.30 -5.39
C ILE A 325 -3.90 -14.20 -4.34
N GLN A 326 -3.62 -14.60 -3.11
CA GLN A 326 -3.46 -13.68 -1.99
C GLN A 326 -2.05 -13.76 -1.40
N VAL A 327 -1.52 -12.61 -1.00
CA VAL A 327 -0.30 -12.52 -0.19
C VAL A 327 -0.62 -12.98 1.25
N THR A 328 0.38 -13.46 1.99
CA THR A 328 0.25 -13.73 3.43
C THR A 328 -0.15 -12.47 4.20
N ASP A 329 -0.91 -12.64 5.27
CA ASP A 329 -1.29 -11.54 6.15
C ASP A 329 -0.05 -10.92 6.83
N ASN A 330 -0.13 -9.62 7.11
CA ASN A 330 0.90 -8.93 7.88
C ASN A 330 0.43 -8.78 9.33
N PHE A 331 1.18 -9.35 10.26
CA PHE A 331 0.96 -9.22 11.69
C PHE A 331 2.22 -8.77 12.41
N ASN A 332 2.11 -7.82 13.33
CA ASN A 332 3.24 -7.36 14.13
C ASN A 332 2.79 -7.07 15.56
N VAL A 333 3.58 -7.54 16.52
CA VAL A 333 3.36 -7.30 17.93
C VAL A 333 4.63 -6.71 18.52
N ASN A 334 4.50 -5.55 19.14
CA ASN A 334 5.55 -4.89 19.90
C ASN A 334 5.13 -4.84 21.37
N LEU A 335 6.11 -5.01 22.25
CA LEU A 335 5.94 -5.00 23.69
C LEU A 335 6.88 -3.96 24.29
N ARG A 336 6.38 -3.16 25.22
CA ARG A 336 7.20 -2.33 26.09
C ARG A 336 6.82 -2.57 27.53
N VAL A 337 7.82 -2.90 28.34
CA VAL A 337 7.69 -3.10 29.77
C VAL A 337 8.51 -2.02 30.45
N ASN A 338 7.90 -1.27 31.36
CA ASN A 338 8.59 -0.34 32.24
C ASN A 338 8.31 -0.77 33.69
N LYS A 339 9.33 -0.66 34.54
CA LYS A 339 9.22 -0.82 35.99
C LYS A 339 9.97 0.34 36.63
N THR A 340 9.25 1.14 37.41
CA THR A 340 9.85 2.23 38.18
C THR A 340 10.05 1.83 39.64
N PHE A 341 11.21 2.23 40.16
CA PHE A 341 11.57 2.14 41.57
C PHE A 341 11.69 3.56 42.11
N GLU A 342 10.79 3.90 43.02
CA GLU A 342 10.70 5.21 43.62
C GLU A 342 11.56 5.30 44.88
N PHE A 343 12.55 6.20 44.89
CA PHE A 343 13.34 6.55 46.07
C PHE A 343 13.01 7.98 46.54
N LYS A 344 13.57 8.38 47.69
CA LYS A 344 13.31 9.72 48.26
C LYS A 344 13.80 10.86 47.36
N ALA A 345 15.02 10.76 46.82
CA ALA A 345 15.67 11.82 46.05
C ALA A 345 15.63 11.61 44.52
N PHE A 346 15.35 10.39 44.07
CA PHE A 346 15.33 10.05 42.65
C PHE A 346 14.39 8.87 42.39
N ALA A 347 14.08 8.62 41.12
CA ALA A 347 13.37 7.44 40.63
C ALA A 347 14.22 6.75 39.58
N VAL A 348 14.18 5.43 39.56
CA VAL A 348 14.88 4.59 38.58
C VAL A 348 13.83 3.82 37.77
N THR A 349 13.73 4.08 36.48
CA THR A 349 12.87 3.30 35.58
C THR A 349 13.72 2.36 34.74
N LEU A 350 13.51 1.06 34.92
CA LEU A 350 14.01 0.05 34.01
C LEU A 350 12.99 -0.17 32.91
N PHE A 351 13.44 -0.29 31.67
CA PHE A 351 12.56 -0.65 30.57
C PHE A 351 13.16 -1.72 29.65
N MET A 352 12.25 -2.49 29.07
CA MET A 352 12.52 -3.41 27.98
C MET A 352 11.53 -3.16 26.86
N GLU A 353 12.01 -3.06 25.62
CA GLU A 353 11.18 -2.98 24.42
C GLU A 353 11.53 -4.17 23.51
N ALA A 354 10.53 -4.97 23.19
CA ALA A 354 10.64 -6.03 22.21
C ALA A 354 9.87 -5.64 20.95
N ARG A 355 10.59 -5.43 19.85
CA ARG A 355 10.01 -5.20 18.52
C ARG A 355 9.88 -6.52 17.77
N ASN A 356 8.76 -6.71 17.08
CA ASN A 356 8.42 -7.97 16.42
C ASN A 356 8.55 -9.16 17.40
N LEU A 357 7.90 -9.06 18.56
CA LEU A 357 8.01 -10.01 19.67
C LEU A 357 7.78 -11.47 19.23
N LEU A 358 6.78 -11.67 18.36
CA LEU A 358 6.39 -12.98 17.83
C LEU A 358 7.29 -13.47 16.69
N ASN A 359 8.30 -12.69 16.31
CA ASN A 359 9.19 -12.99 15.20
C ASN A 359 8.41 -13.28 13.90
N ASN A 360 7.36 -12.50 13.63
CA ASN A 360 6.59 -12.67 12.41
C ASN A 360 7.50 -12.35 11.22
N LYS A 361 7.54 -13.28 10.26
CA LYS A 361 8.37 -13.18 9.06
C LYS A 361 7.50 -12.77 7.89
N ARG A 362 7.98 -11.78 7.15
CA ARG A 362 7.32 -11.30 5.92
C ARG A 362 8.33 -11.34 4.80
N LEU A 363 8.01 -12.13 3.77
CA LEU A 363 8.85 -12.23 2.58
C LEU A 363 9.05 -10.84 1.96
N SER A 364 10.29 -10.53 1.62
CA SER A 364 10.67 -9.26 1.00
C SER A 364 10.77 -9.39 -0.50
N GLY A 365 10.17 -8.47 -1.24
CA GLY A 365 10.35 -8.43 -2.70
C GLY A 365 11.79 -8.13 -3.14
N VAL A 366 12.64 -7.62 -2.24
CA VAL A 366 14.06 -7.33 -2.55
C VAL A 366 14.98 -8.55 -2.45
N SER A 367 14.49 -9.69 -1.94
CA SER A 367 15.30 -10.91 -1.84
C SER A 367 15.38 -11.70 -3.15
N PHE A 368 14.50 -11.41 -4.10
CA PHE A 368 14.59 -11.96 -5.45
C PHE A 368 15.78 -11.35 -6.20
N TYR A 369 16.69 -12.20 -6.66
CA TYR A 369 17.84 -11.77 -7.43
C TYR A 369 17.43 -11.18 -8.79
N ASP A 370 16.48 -11.83 -9.46
CA ASP A 370 15.93 -11.40 -10.74
C ASP A 370 14.48 -11.91 -10.92
N ILE A 371 13.92 -11.68 -12.12
CA ILE A 371 12.56 -12.14 -12.45
C ILE A 371 12.45 -13.67 -12.58
N ALA A 372 13.55 -14.37 -12.90
CA ALA A 372 13.54 -15.82 -13.02
C ALA A 372 13.44 -16.46 -11.62
N ASP A 373 14.20 -15.95 -10.66
CA ASP A 373 14.13 -16.32 -9.24
C ASP A 373 12.70 -16.16 -8.69
N TYR A 374 12.07 -15.00 -8.93
CA TYR A 374 10.66 -14.77 -8.59
C TYR A 374 9.71 -15.78 -9.23
N ARG A 375 9.89 -16.10 -10.52
CA ARG A 375 9.05 -17.07 -11.21
C ARG A 375 9.20 -18.48 -10.66
N THR A 376 10.41 -18.88 -10.26
CA THR A 376 10.67 -20.19 -9.66
C THR A 376 10.01 -20.31 -8.29
N TYR A 377 10.14 -19.29 -7.44
CA TYR A 377 9.41 -19.21 -6.17
C TYR A 377 7.90 -19.34 -6.40
N MET A 378 7.32 -18.53 -7.30
CA MET A 378 5.89 -18.56 -7.60
C MET A 378 5.41 -19.93 -8.12
N ALA A 379 6.20 -20.59 -8.97
CA ALA A 379 5.89 -21.91 -9.51
C ALA A 379 6.04 -23.03 -8.46
N SER A 380 6.85 -22.81 -7.43
CA SER A 380 7.03 -23.76 -6.32
C SER A 380 5.87 -23.75 -5.31
N LEU A 381 5.10 -22.66 -5.23
CA LEU A 381 3.96 -22.57 -4.32
C LEU A 381 2.84 -23.52 -4.73
N HIS A 382 2.29 -24.26 -3.76
CA HIS A 382 1.09 -25.06 -3.97
C HIS A 382 -0.15 -24.16 -3.84
N LEU A 383 -0.37 -23.32 -4.86
CA LEU A 383 -1.50 -22.38 -4.95
C LEU A 383 -2.86 -23.10 -5.16
N PRO A 384 -4.00 -22.41 -4.94
CA PRO A 384 -5.31 -22.95 -5.27
C PRO A 384 -5.45 -23.36 -6.74
N GLU A 385 -6.24 -24.40 -7.03
CA GLU A 385 -6.46 -24.88 -8.40
C GLU A 385 -6.99 -23.76 -9.32
N SER A 386 -6.34 -23.56 -10.47
CA SER A 386 -6.70 -22.51 -11.42
C SER A 386 -6.32 -22.89 -12.86
N VAL A 387 -7.05 -22.33 -13.84
CA VAL A 387 -6.65 -22.43 -15.26
C VAL A 387 -5.50 -21.48 -15.63
N ALA A 388 -5.21 -20.51 -14.75
CA ALA A 388 -4.20 -19.46 -14.97
C ALA A 388 -2.76 -20.00 -14.93
N TYR A 389 -2.54 -21.16 -14.33
CA TYR A 389 -1.24 -21.80 -14.15
C TYR A 389 -1.39 -23.30 -13.96
N ASP A 390 -0.36 -24.05 -14.33
CA ASP A 390 -0.23 -25.48 -14.03
C ASP A 390 0.56 -25.62 -12.71
N ASN A 391 -0.06 -26.12 -11.63
CA ASN A 391 0.58 -26.24 -10.31
C ASN A 391 0.09 -27.45 -9.51
N VAL A 392 0.79 -27.77 -8.42
CA VAL A 392 0.27 -28.70 -7.40
C VAL A 392 -0.81 -27.97 -6.60
N PRO A 393 -2.07 -28.43 -6.57
CA PRO A 393 -3.12 -27.73 -5.83
C PRO A 393 -2.87 -27.72 -4.33
N GLY A 394 -3.02 -26.56 -3.70
CA GLY A 394 -2.90 -26.39 -2.26
C GLY A 394 -3.50 -25.06 -1.78
N ASP A 395 -3.10 -24.63 -0.58
CA ASP A 395 -3.55 -23.42 0.09
C ASP A 395 -2.42 -22.42 0.37
N ASP A 396 -1.26 -22.60 -0.27
CA ASP A 396 -0.14 -21.67 -0.13
C ASP A 396 -0.51 -20.27 -0.60
N ARG A 397 0.07 -19.28 0.08
CA ARG A 397 -0.06 -17.86 -0.24
C ARG A 397 1.29 -17.28 -0.65
N VAL A 398 1.24 -16.21 -1.45
CA VAL A 398 2.48 -15.48 -1.80
C VAL A 398 3.06 -14.88 -0.52
N GLY A 399 4.30 -15.21 -0.20
CA GLY A 399 4.94 -14.88 1.07
C GLY A 399 5.09 -16.07 2.02
N ASP A 400 4.46 -17.21 1.73
CA ASP A 400 4.79 -18.46 2.40
C ASP A 400 6.23 -18.88 2.11
N TYR A 401 6.84 -19.52 3.09
CA TYR A 401 8.25 -19.85 3.08
C TYR A 401 8.48 -21.24 3.63
N LYS A 402 9.58 -21.85 3.17
CA LYS A 402 10.08 -23.12 3.68
C LYS A 402 10.49 -23.00 5.15
N THR A 403 10.21 -24.02 5.96
CA THR A 403 10.63 -24.08 7.36
C THR A 403 12.16 -23.95 7.50
N ASP A 404 12.61 -23.16 8.49
CA ASP A 404 14.02 -22.89 8.73
C ASP A 404 14.82 -24.19 8.93
N GLY A 405 15.98 -24.27 8.29
CA GLY A 405 16.88 -25.43 8.40
C GLY A 405 16.44 -26.66 7.59
N VAL A 406 15.26 -26.65 6.97
CA VAL A 406 14.81 -27.73 6.09
C VAL A 406 15.46 -27.59 4.71
N LYS A 407 15.99 -28.70 4.19
CA LYS A 407 16.56 -28.75 2.84
C LYS A 407 15.45 -28.64 1.80
N TYR A 408 15.73 -27.90 0.72
CA TYR A 408 14.83 -27.82 -0.43
C TYR A 408 14.63 -29.21 -1.05
N GLN A 409 13.39 -29.58 -1.32
CA GLN A 409 12.99 -30.81 -2.00
C GLN A 409 12.02 -30.44 -3.13
N PRO A 410 12.47 -30.40 -4.39
CA PRO A 410 11.61 -30.00 -5.50
C PRO A 410 10.44 -30.96 -5.66
N VAL A 411 9.24 -30.37 -5.76
CA VAL A 411 7.98 -31.04 -6.08
C VAL A 411 7.39 -30.31 -7.29
N LEU A 412 7.29 -30.99 -8.44
CA LEU A 412 6.87 -30.37 -9.69
C LEU A 412 5.53 -30.94 -10.14
N PHE A 413 4.65 -30.08 -10.64
CA PHE A 413 3.46 -30.52 -11.35
C PHE A 413 3.81 -31.17 -12.69
N THR A 414 3.10 -32.25 -13.05
CA THR A 414 3.13 -32.79 -14.40
C THR A 414 1.75 -33.29 -14.83
N ARG A 415 1.44 -33.10 -16.11
CA ARG A 415 0.20 -33.63 -16.72
C ARG A 415 0.19 -35.14 -16.83
N ASN A 416 1.37 -35.77 -16.90
CA ASN A 416 1.55 -37.22 -16.89
C ASN A 416 3.03 -37.56 -16.69
N VAL A 417 3.37 -38.29 -15.63
CA VAL A 417 4.77 -38.72 -15.38
C VAL A 417 5.36 -39.57 -16.50
N ASN A 418 4.55 -40.31 -17.26
CA ASN A 418 5.03 -41.13 -18.39
C ASN A 418 5.43 -40.29 -19.62
N GLY A 419 5.11 -38.99 -19.64
CA GLY A 419 5.57 -38.06 -20.67
C GLY A 419 6.98 -37.49 -20.41
N ILE A 420 7.56 -37.74 -19.23
CA ILE A 420 8.88 -37.23 -18.86
C ILE A 420 9.97 -38.09 -19.50
N ASN A 421 10.91 -37.46 -20.22
CA ASN A 421 12.05 -38.16 -20.79
C ASN A 421 13.11 -38.47 -19.71
N THR A 422 13.01 -39.66 -19.12
CA THR A 422 13.92 -40.15 -18.08
C THR A 422 15.33 -40.47 -18.57
N GLN A 423 15.57 -40.41 -19.89
CA GLN A 423 16.89 -40.61 -20.50
C GLN A 423 17.59 -39.28 -20.83
N SER A 424 16.95 -38.14 -20.57
CA SER A 424 17.56 -36.83 -20.75
C SER A 424 18.74 -36.63 -19.79
N ALA A 425 19.79 -35.94 -20.24
CA ALA A 425 20.91 -35.55 -19.38
C ALA A 425 20.47 -34.62 -18.23
N ASP A 426 19.36 -33.90 -18.41
CA ASP A 426 18.80 -32.98 -17.41
C ASP A 426 17.81 -33.67 -16.45
N PHE A 427 17.56 -34.98 -16.62
CA PHE A 427 16.64 -35.70 -15.75
C PHE A 427 17.24 -35.92 -14.35
N ASN A 428 16.49 -35.52 -13.33
CA ASN A 428 16.88 -35.68 -11.93
C ASN A 428 15.87 -36.57 -11.19
N SER A 429 16.29 -37.80 -10.87
CA SER A 429 15.47 -38.79 -10.17
C SER A 429 15.13 -38.42 -8.71
N SER A 430 15.79 -37.41 -8.14
CA SER A 430 15.47 -36.90 -6.79
C SER A 430 14.24 -35.99 -6.75
N ILE A 431 13.76 -35.52 -7.91
CA ILE A 431 12.57 -34.69 -8.03
C ILE A 431 11.32 -35.54 -7.77
N ILE A 432 10.39 -34.99 -6.99
CA ILE A 432 9.05 -35.56 -6.82
C ILE A 432 8.13 -34.89 -7.83
N TYR A 433 7.29 -35.66 -8.49
CA TYR A 433 6.32 -35.18 -9.46
C TYR A 433 4.91 -35.42 -8.96
N TYR A 434 4.08 -34.38 -8.92
CA TYR A 434 2.64 -34.51 -8.73
C TYR A 434 2.01 -34.89 -10.07
N ASP A 435 1.50 -36.12 -10.15
CA ASP A 435 0.92 -36.70 -11.36
C ASP A 435 -0.58 -36.38 -11.46
N GLN A 436 -0.93 -35.39 -12.30
CA GLN A 436 -2.31 -34.89 -12.45
C GLN A 436 -3.37 -36.00 -12.65
N PRO A 437 -3.17 -37.03 -13.50
CA PRO A 437 -4.21 -38.03 -13.75
C PRO A 437 -4.53 -38.90 -12.52
N THR A 438 -3.57 -39.05 -11.61
CA THR A 438 -3.72 -39.91 -10.43
C THR A 438 -3.82 -39.14 -9.12
N ASN A 439 -3.56 -37.83 -9.13
CA ASN A 439 -3.45 -36.95 -7.95
C ASN A 439 -2.47 -37.50 -6.90
N LYS A 440 -1.37 -38.12 -7.35
CA LYS A 440 -0.37 -38.77 -6.50
C LYS A 440 1.02 -38.18 -6.71
N TYR A 441 1.80 -38.13 -5.63
CA TYR A 441 3.20 -37.79 -5.68
C TYR A 441 4.02 -39.01 -6.07
N LYS A 442 4.80 -38.90 -7.15
CA LYS A 442 5.62 -39.98 -7.67
C LYS A 442 7.07 -39.55 -7.79
N ASN A 443 8.00 -40.47 -7.55
CA ASN A 443 9.41 -40.30 -7.86
C ASN A 443 9.91 -41.47 -8.71
N TYR A 444 11.04 -41.28 -9.36
CA TYR A 444 11.61 -42.30 -10.22
C TYR A 444 12.69 -43.07 -9.46
N VAL A 445 12.39 -44.32 -9.10
CA VAL A 445 13.25 -45.17 -8.25
C VAL A 445 13.41 -46.53 -8.92
N ASN A 446 14.63 -47.05 -8.96
CA ASN A 446 14.95 -48.37 -9.54
C ASN A 446 14.43 -48.57 -10.98
N GLY A 447 14.42 -47.51 -11.79
CA GLY A 447 13.99 -47.59 -13.20
C GLY A 447 12.48 -47.57 -13.43
N ALA A 448 11.68 -47.22 -12.41
CA ALA A 448 10.24 -47.11 -12.54
C ALA A 448 9.67 -45.94 -11.73
N TRP A 449 8.50 -45.44 -12.15
CA TRP A 449 7.71 -44.49 -11.38
C TRP A 449 7.06 -45.20 -10.19
N ALA A 450 7.35 -44.73 -8.98
CA ALA A 450 6.77 -45.22 -7.73
C ALA A 450 6.10 -44.07 -6.98
N GLU A 451 5.05 -44.39 -6.23
CA GLU A 451 4.42 -43.43 -5.32
C GLU A 451 5.37 -43.13 -4.14
N VAL A 452 5.45 -41.87 -3.76
CA VAL A 452 6.27 -41.45 -2.61
C VAL A 452 5.60 -41.94 -1.33
N ASP A 453 6.40 -42.48 -0.41
CA ASP A 453 5.92 -42.88 0.92
C ASP A 453 5.11 -41.75 1.59
N GLN A 454 3.95 -42.09 2.13
CA GLN A 454 2.98 -41.10 2.64
C GLN A 454 3.54 -40.30 3.82
N ALA A 455 4.27 -40.95 4.74
CA ALA A 455 4.85 -40.26 5.90
C ALA A 455 5.97 -39.31 5.46
N ARG A 456 6.80 -39.72 4.50
CA ARG A 456 7.80 -38.86 3.86
C ARG A 456 7.14 -37.66 3.18
N MET A 457 6.09 -37.88 2.39
CA MET A 457 5.44 -36.80 1.66
C MET A 457 4.73 -35.82 2.59
N GLN A 458 4.04 -36.32 3.62
CA GLN A 458 3.40 -35.47 4.64
C GLN A 458 4.43 -34.56 5.31
N LYS A 459 5.60 -35.10 5.69
CA LYS A 459 6.67 -34.29 6.27
C LYS A 459 7.17 -33.20 5.31
N ILE A 460 7.31 -33.51 4.02
CA ILE A 460 7.71 -32.52 3.00
C ILE A 460 6.67 -31.40 2.88
N LEU A 461 5.38 -31.74 2.94
CA LEU A 461 4.28 -30.79 2.87
C LEU A 461 4.22 -29.91 4.12
N ASP A 462 4.28 -30.52 5.32
CA ASP A 462 4.25 -29.81 6.60
C ASP A 462 5.43 -28.85 6.76
N ASP A 463 6.63 -29.29 6.33
CA ASP A 463 7.84 -28.47 6.37
C ASP A 463 7.87 -27.40 5.26
N LYS A 464 6.93 -27.46 4.30
CA LYS A 464 6.95 -26.70 3.03
C LYS A 464 8.31 -26.80 2.32
N ALA A 465 8.92 -27.98 2.35
CA ALA A 465 10.27 -28.21 1.84
C ALA A 465 10.39 -27.96 0.32
N TYR A 466 9.26 -27.94 -0.37
CA TYR A 466 9.13 -27.71 -1.81
C TYR A 466 9.11 -26.23 -2.22
N ILE A 467 9.06 -25.29 -1.27
CA ILE A 467 9.13 -23.86 -1.59
C ILE A 467 10.59 -23.48 -1.90
N ASP A 468 10.81 -22.97 -3.11
CA ASP A 468 12.11 -22.48 -3.54
C ASP A 468 12.31 -21.04 -3.08
N MET A 469 13.03 -20.87 -1.97
CA MET A 469 13.24 -19.56 -1.35
C MET A 469 14.13 -18.67 -2.23
N PRO A 470 13.93 -17.34 -2.22
CA PRO A 470 14.72 -16.42 -3.04
C PRO A 470 16.23 -16.56 -2.80
N ASN A 471 17.02 -16.35 -3.85
CA ASN A 471 18.46 -16.62 -3.79
C ASN A 471 19.22 -15.65 -2.86
N ASN A 472 18.68 -14.45 -2.60
CA ASN A 472 19.30 -13.49 -1.69
C ASN A 472 18.75 -13.60 -0.26
N SER A 473 19.07 -14.73 0.39
CA SER A 473 18.56 -15.12 1.71
C SER A 473 18.77 -14.11 2.83
N SER A 474 19.75 -13.21 2.71
CA SER A 474 19.99 -12.15 3.71
C SER A 474 18.86 -11.12 3.78
N PHE A 475 18.04 -11.02 2.73
CA PHE A 475 16.92 -10.09 2.64
C PHE A 475 15.56 -10.78 2.63
N ASP A 476 15.49 -12.11 2.76
CA ASP A 476 14.22 -12.86 2.71
C ASP A 476 13.19 -12.27 3.65
N PHE A 477 13.61 -11.92 4.86
CA PHE A 477 12.74 -11.35 5.88
C PHE A 477 13.32 -10.04 6.40
N LEU A 478 12.53 -8.98 6.31
CA LEU A 478 12.83 -7.69 6.93
C LEU A 478 12.15 -7.61 8.30
N ASN A 479 12.57 -6.66 9.14
CA ASN A 479 12.05 -6.44 10.51
C ASN A 479 12.41 -7.59 11.50
N PRO A 480 13.71 -7.81 11.78
CA PRO A 480 14.13 -8.82 12.74
C PRO A 480 13.56 -8.54 14.13
N ARG A 481 13.40 -9.59 14.94
CA ARG A 481 13.05 -9.43 16.35
C ARG A 481 14.19 -8.72 17.09
N GLN A 482 13.88 -7.61 17.74
CA GLN A 482 14.85 -6.79 18.45
C GLN A 482 14.43 -6.61 19.90
N PHE A 483 15.40 -6.67 20.81
CA PHE A 483 15.21 -6.38 22.23
C PHE A 483 16.10 -5.20 22.62
N PHE A 484 15.48 -4.17 23.16
CA PHE A 484 16.16 -3.00 23.70
C PHE A 484 15.95 -2.99 25.21
N TYR A 485 17.02 -2.76 25.94
CA TYR A 485 16.99 -2.60 27.39
C TYR A 485 17.54 -1.23 27.73
N GLY A 486 16.96 -0.60 28.74
CA GLY A 486 17.49 0.66 29.20
C GLY A 486 17.03 1.03 30.60
N LEU A 487 17.59 2.14 31.03
CA LEU A 487 17.54 2.69 32.37
C LEU A 487 17.33 4.19 32.22
N SER A 488 16.40 4.75 32.99
CA SER A 488 16.25 6.19 33.18
C SER A 488 16.36 6.52 34.67
N LEU A 489 17.16 7.54 34.99
CA LEU A 489 17.18 8.15 36.31
C LEU A 489 16.51 9.52 36.25
N SER A 490 15.54 9.75 37.13
CA SER A 490 14.87 11.04 37.30
C SER A 490 15.12 11.57 38.70
N PHE A 491 15.72 12.75 38.83
CA PHE A 491 15.96 13.39 40.13
C PHE A 491 14.74 14.22 40.53
N LYS A 492 14.33 14.10 41.79
CA LYS A 492 13.27 14.92 42.37
C LYS A 492 13.93 16.15 42.96
N LEU A 493 13.89 17.25 42.21
CA LEU A 493 14.38 18.56 42.64
C LEU A 493 13.44 19.19 43.67
#